data_AF-A0AAQ3GIY1-F1
#
_entry.id   AF-A0AAQ3GIY1-F1
#
_cell.length_a   1.000
_cell.length_b   1.000
_cell.length_c   1.000
_cell.angle_alpha   90.00
_cell.angle_beta   90.00
_cell.angle_gamma   90.00
#
_symmetry.space_group_name_H-M   'P 1'
#
loop_
_entity.id
_entity.type
_entity.pdbx_description
1 polymer ?
#
loop_
_entity_poly.entity_id
_entity_poly.type
_entity_poly.pdbx_seq_one_letter_code
_entity_poly.pdbx_strand_id
1 'polypeptide(L)' 'MIEKKEVDAIMAKYNHDFALFSQQATRKEYKTVLHYVAQQANKKQRQVAGLE' A
#
# COMPACT_ATOMS: atom_id res chain seq x y z
N MET A 1 -7.37 -6.10 -8.04
CA MET A 1 -7.38 -5.12 -6.93
C MET A 1 -6.44 -5.65 -5.88
N ILE A 2 -5.51 -4.84 -5.35
CA ILE A 2 -4.62 -5.34 -4.30
C ILE A 2 -5.45 -5.40 -3.01
N GLU A 3 -5.46 -6.54 -2.36
CA GLU A 3 -6.22 -6.71 -1.13
C GLU A 3 -5.46 -6.16 0.06
N LYS A 4 -6.19 -5.54 0.99
CA LYS A 4 -5.61 -5.04 2.23
C LYS A 4 -4.87 -6.15 3.00
N LYS A 5 -5.41 -7.37 3.01
CA LYS A 5 -4.81 -8.53 3.69
C LYS A 5 -3.42 -8.90 3.14
N GLU A 6 -3.21 -8.77 1.83
CA GLU A 6 -1.90 -9.02 1.21
C GLU A 6 -0.89 -7.95 1.63
N VAL A 7 -1.31 -6.68 1.64
CA VAL A 7 -0.47 -5.55 2.05
C VAL A 7 -0.13 -5.61 3.54
N ASP A 8 -1.10 -5.94 4.39
CA ASP A 8 -0.89 -6.12 5.83
C ASP A 8 0.09 -7.26 6.10
N ALA A 9 -0.01 -8.38 5.36
CA ALA A 9 0.94 -9.49 5.49
C ALA A 9 2.37 -9.10 5.05
N ILE A 10 2.52 -8.25 4.03
CA ILE A 10 3.82 -7.71 3.62
C ILE A 10 4.37 -6.78 4.71
N MET A 11 3.58 -5.80 5.16
CA MET A 11 4.01 -4.82 6.15
C MET A 11 4.33 -5.44 7.52
N ALA A 12 3.64 -6.52 7.89
CA ALA A 12 3.92 -7.27 9.11
C ALA A 12 5.35 -7.83 9.16
N LYS A 13 5.95 -8.22 8.01
CA LYS A 13 7.36 -8.67 7.94
C LYS A 13 8.36 -7.60 8.36
N TYR A 14 7.95 -6.34 8.24
CA TYR A 14 8.76 -5.15 8.55
C TYR A 14 8.22 -4.43 9.78
N ASN A 15 7.49 -5.11 10.67
CA ASN A 15 6.92 -4.53 11.89
C ASN A 15 5.99 -3.33 11.63
N HIS A 16 5.39 -3.24 10.44
CA HIS A 16 4.64 -2.06 9.98
C HIS A 16 5.47 -0.76 9.98
N ASP A 17 6.80 -0.86 10.01
CA ASP A 17 7.70 0.28 9.93
C ASP A 17 8.04 0.57 8.46
N PHE A 18 7.74 1.79 8.03
CA PHE A 18 7.96 2.20 6.65
C PHE A 18 9.45 2.33 6.29
N ALA A 19 10.29 2.80 7.22
CA ALA A 19 11.71 2.95 6.94
C ALA A 19 12.36 1.58 6.71
N LEU A 20 12.08 0.63 7.59
CA LEU A 20 12.54 -0.76 7.50
C LEU A 20 12.03 -1.42 6.22
N PHE A 21 10.74 -1.27 5.92
CA PHE A 21 10.14 -1.72 4.67
C PHE A 21 10.84 -1.12 3.44
N SER A 22 11.07 0.20 3.43
CA SER A 22 11.66 0.89 2.27
C SER A 22 13.10 0.47 1.97
N GLN A 23 13.84 0.06 3.00
CA GLN A 23 15.23 -0.37 2.88
C GLN A 23 15.37 -1.86 2.55
N GLN A 24 14.47 -2.70 3.06
CA GLN A 24 14.63 -4.15 3.04
C GLN A 24 13.62 -4.90 2.15
N ALA A 25 12.55 -4.24 1.70
CA ALA A 25 11.56 -4.90 0.87
C ALA A 25 12.11 -5.32 -0.49
N THR A 26 11.64 -6.47 -0.98
CA THR A 26 11.90 -6.83 -2.37
C THR A 26 11.20 -5.84 -3.30
N ARG A 27 11.71 -5.69 -4.53
CA ARG A 27 11.06 -4.84 -5.55
C ARG A 27 9.58 -5.19 -5.75
N LYS A 28 9.22 -6.47 -5.65
CA LYS A 28 7.82 -6.93 -5.78
C LYS A 28 6.97 -6.43 -4.62
N GLU A 29 7.41 -6.64 -3.38
CA GLU A 29 6.71 -6.17 -2.18
C GLU A 29 6.57 -4.66 -2.15
N TYR A 30 7.65 -3.95 -2.47
CA TYR A 30 7.67 -2.49 -2.57
C TYR A 30 6.60 -1.98 -3.54
N LYS A 31 6.55 -2.54 -4.76
CA LYS A 31 5.57 -2.18 -5.77
C LYS A 31 4.15 -2.53 -5.35
N THR A 32 3.93 -3.68 -4.71
CA THR A 32 2.60 -4.10 -4.23
C THR A 32 2.03 -3.11 -3.22
N VAL A 33 2.80 -2.75 -2.18
CA VAL A 33 2.33 -1.81 -1.15
C VAL A 33 2.09 -0.43 -1.73
N LEU A 34 3.02 0.12 -2.53
CA LEU A 34 2.85 1.44 -3.12
C LEU A 34 1.67 1.51 -4.09
N HIS A 35 1.45 0.46 -4.88
CA HIS A 35 0.31 0.41 -5.80
C HIS A 35 -1.02 0.38 -5.03
N TYR A 36 -1.09 -0.33 -3.90
CA TYR A 36 -2.26 -0.29 -3.03
C TYR A 36 -2.49 1.10 -2.43
N VAL A 37 -1.44 1.75 -1.92
CA VAL A 37 -1.54 3.12 -1.38
C VAL A 37 -2.06 4.08 -2.46
N ALA A 38 -1.56 3.99 -3.70
CA ALA A 38 -2.04 4.78 -4.82
C ALA A 38 -3.51 4.50 -5.14
N GLN A 39 -3.95 3.24 -5.12
CA GLN A 39 -5.36 2.88 -5.31
C GLN A 39 -6.27 3.49 -4.22
N GLN A 40 -5.86 3.42 -2.95
CA GLN A 40 -6.62 4.02 -1.85
C GLN A 40 -6.64 5.55 -1.93
N ALA A 41 -5.52 6.17 -2.32
CA ALA A 41 -5.45 7.61 -2.54
C ALA A 41 -6.40 8.06 -3.66
N ASN A 42 -6.39 7.36 -4.80
CA ASN A 42 -7.30 7.64 -5.91
C ASN A 42 -8.77 7.49 -5.51
N LYS A 43 -9.11 6.42 -4.77
CA LYS A 43 -10.47 6.21 -4.25
C LYS A 43 -10.90 7.38 -3.35
N LYS A 44 -10.04 7.79 -2.41
CA LYS A 44 -10.32 8.92 -1.53
C LYS A 44 -10.45 10.23 -2.29
N GLN A 45 -9.62 10.46 -3.31
CA GLN A 45 -9.73 11.63 -4.18
C GLN A 45 -11.06 11.67 -4.94
N ARG A 46 -11.52 10.53 -5.47
CA ARG A 46 -12.82 10.44 -6.16
C ARG A 46 -13.99 10.78 -5.22
N GLN A 47 -13.95 10.28 -3.99
CA GLN A 47 -14.94 10.62 -2.96
C GLN A 47 -14.95 12.12 -2.63
N VAL A 48 -13.77 12.72 -2.45
CA VAL A 48 -13.65 14.17 -2.21
C VAL A 48 -14.18 15.00 -3.39
N ALA A 49 -13.99 14.52 -4.62
CA ALA A 49 -14.48 15.17 -5.82
C ALA A 49 -15.98 14.90 -6.13
N GLY A 50 -16.68 14.13 -5.30
CA GLY A 50 -18.07 13.74 -5.55
C GLY A 50 -18.26 12.84 -6.78
N LEU A 51 -17.20 12.15 -7.19
CA LEU A 51 -17.19 11.18 -8.30
C LEU A 51 -17.51 9.75 -7.85
N GLU A 52 -17.73 9.57 -6.54
CA GLU A 52 -18.15 8.37 -5.81
C GLU A 52 -19.03 8.74 -4.61
#